data_AF-A0A3N7D202-F1
#
_entry.id   AF-A0A3N7D202-F1
#
_cell.length_a   1.000
_cell.length_b   1.000
_cell.length_c   1.000
_cell.angle_alpha   90.00
_cell.angle_beta   90.00
_cell.angle_gamma   90.00
#
_symmetry.space_group_name_H-M   'P 1'
#
loop_
_entity.id
_entity.type
_entity.pdbx_description
1 polymer ?
#
loop_
_entity_poly.entity_id
_entity_poly.type
_entity_poly.pdbx_seq_one_letter_code
_entity_poly.pdbx_strand_id
1 'polypeptide(L)'
;MIKIDLSKEYSKILKKYLKTFKLESIDIAYLVQTKKDVIDGVLKNEKGIVLYTLEQIAQIFGLRYFEFGNPNYPIPSFDSLPAKTKQRIAYRKKVGPPKEVTYKQSDINDQIKEILARHKIGDQFLAEEIAKQILEKFGNSYSVTEIVNRFKKSFKSNIEKTEKKDTSRETRGPKPLFYRLVKK
;
A
#
# COMPACT_ATOMS: atom_id res chain seq x y z
N MET A 1 -2.88 40.12 -4.53
CA MET A 1 -3.48 38.86 -5.04
C MET A 1 -3.62 37.91 -3.86
N ILE A 2 -4.84 37.64 -3.39
CA ILE A 2 -5.06 36.67 -2.32
C ILE A 2 -4.76 35.28 -2.90
N LYS A 3 -3.72 34.63 -2.40
CA LYS A 3 -3.32 33.29 -2.85
C LYS A 3 -4.24 32.28 -2.16
N ILE A 4 -5.40 32.02 -2.76
CA ILE A 4 -6.31 30.98 -2.28
C ILE A 4 -5.67 29.63 -2.57
N ASP A 5 -5.34 28.89 -1.51
CA ASP A 5 -4.84 27.53 -1.61
C ASP A 5 -6.03 26.57 -1.66
N LEU A 6 -6.57 26.40 -2.87
CA LEU A 6 -7.74 25.54 -3.13
C LEU A 6 -7.55 24.13 -2.57
N SER A 7 -6.32 23.59 -2.62
CA SER A 7 -6.03 22.26 -2.08
C SER A 7 -6.27 22.19 -0.56
N LYS A 8 -5.91 23.27 0.17
CA LYS A 8 -6.18 23.37 1.61
C LYS A 8 -7.67 23.46 1.93
N GLU A 9 -8.44 24.18 1.12
CA GLU A 9 -9.89 24.28 1.33
C GLU A 9 -10.57 22.93 1.09
N TYR A 10 -10.25 22.26 -0.02
CA TYR A 10 -10.75 20.91 -0.29
C TYR A 10 -10.36 19.91 0.80
N SER A 11 -9.12 19.98 1.29
CA SER A 11 -8.67 19.14 2.42
C SER A 11 -9.50 19.37 3.69
N LYS A 12 -9.80 20.63 4.02
CA LYS A 12 -10.66 20.97 5.17
C LYS A 12 -12.08 20.43 4.99
N ILE A 13 -12.65 20.58 3.79
CA ILE A 13 -14.00 20.09 3.51
C ILE A 13 -14.02 18.55 3.58
N LEU A 14 -13.08 17.87 2.95
CA LEU A 14 -12.96 16.41 3.02
C LEU A 14 -12.85 15.92 4.48
N LYS A 15 -12.06 16.58 5.33
CA LYS A 15 -11.99 16.25 6.77
C LYS A 15 -13.35 16.38 7.47
N LYS A 16 -14.16 17.38 7.13
CA LYS A 16 -15.51 17.57 7.66
C LYS A 16 -16.43 16.40 7.28
N TYR A 17 -16.38 15.97 6.02
CA TYR A 17 -17.15 14.81 5.54
C TYR A 17 -16.70 13.51 6.22
N LEU A 18 -15.39 13.26 6.29
CA LEU A 18 -14.82 12.09 6.98
C LEU A 18 -15.29 12.00 8.44
N LYS A 19 -15.22 13.12 9.17
CA LYS A 19 -15.69 13.20 10.56
C LYS A 19 -17.19 12.93 10.67
N THR A 20 -17.99 13.51 9.78
CA THR A 20 -19.45 13.36 9.77
C THR A 20 -19.88 11.91 9.56
N PHE A 21 -19.24 11.22 8.62
CA PHE A 21 -19.60 9.85 8.26
C PHE A 21 -18.76 8.77 8.96
N LYS A 22 -17.88 9.16 9.90
CA LYS A 22 -16.93 8.27 10.60
C LYS A 22 -16.12 7.40 9.62
N LEU A 23 -15.65 8.03 8.54
CA LEU A 23 -14.81 7.42 7.53
C LEU A 23 -13.36 7.87 7.73
N GLU A 24 -12.43 7.06 7.24
CA GLU A 24 -11.00 7.37 7.21
C GLU A 24 -10.44 7.39 5.78
N SER A 25 -9.19 7.84 5.63
CA SER A 25 -8.55 7.96 4.32
C SER A 25 -8.51 6.67 3.51
N ILE A 26 -8.34 5.53 4.19
CA ILE A 26 -8.40 4.20 3.57
C ILE A 26 -9.79 3.87 2.98
N ASP A 27 -10.86 4.44 3.54
CA ASP A 27 -12.22 4.21 3.05
C ASP A 27 -12.48 4.97 1.77
N ILE A 28 -12.02 6.22 1.72
CA ILE A 28 -12.04 7.02 0.49
C ILE A 28 -11.18 6.33 -0.56
N ALA A 29 -9.97 5.90 -0.19
CA ALA A 29 -9.07 5.20 -1.09
C ALA A 29 -9.71 3.94 -1.70
N TYR A 30 -10.40 3.15 -0.86
CA TYR A 30 -11.17 1.99 -1.32
C TYR A 30 -12.29 2.37 -2.30
N LEU A 31 -13.06 3.41 -1.99
CA LEU A 31 -14.21 3.83 -2.79
C LEU A 31 -13.82 4.43 -4.15
N VAL A 32 -12.69 5.14 -4.23
CA VAL A 32 -12.17 5.71 -5.49
C VAL A 32 -11.08 4.85 -6.14
N GLN A 33 -10.85 3.64 -5.61
CA GLN A 33 -9.86 2.69 -6.13
C GLN A 33 -8.44 3.28 -6.26
N THR A 34 -8.01 4.05 -5.27
CA THR A 34 -6.65 4.59 -5.19
C THR A 34 -5.92 4.09 -3.94
N LYS A 35 -4.67 4.50 -3.77
CA LYS A 35 -3.87 4.16 -2.60
C LYS A 35 -4.15 5.13 -1.44
N LYS A 36 -4.12 4.61 -0.21
CA LYS A 36 -4.30 5.42 1.01
C LYS A 36 -3.34 6.61 1.08
N ASP A 37 -2.09 6.43 0.68
CA ASP A 37 -1.06 7.48 0.71
C ASP A 37 -1.36 8.66 -0.22
N VAL A 38 -2.17 8.45 -1.26
CA VAL A 38 -2.67 9.53 -2.11
C VAL A 38 -3.66 10.38 -1.31
N ILE A 39 -4.65 9.74 -0.70
CA ILE A 39 -5.67 10.43 0.12
C ILE A 39 -5.05 11.08 1.37
N ASP A 40 -4.09 10.41 2.03
CA ASP A 40 -3.36 10.98 3.16
C ASP A 40 -2.58 12.23 2.73
N GLY A 41 -1.89 12.18 1.59
CA GLY A 41 -1.17 13.35 1.05
C GLY A 41 -2.10 14.53 0.73
N VAL A 42 -3.31 14.25 0.24
CA VAL A 42 -4.37 15.25 0.07
C VAL A 42 -4.77 15.89 1.40
N LEU A 43 -5.08 15.07 2.40
CA LEU A 43 -5.51 15.54 3.72
C LEU A 43 -4.42 16.33 4.45
N LYS A 44 -3.15 16.04 4.16
CA LYS A 44 -1.98 16.76 4.71
C LYS A 44 -1.56 17.97 3.88
N ASN A 45 -2.16 18.19 2.71
CA ASN A 45 -1.78 19.21 1.73
C ASN A 45 -0.34 19.03 1.18
N GLU A 46 0.15 17.79 1.18
CA GLU A 46 1.47 17.41 0.65
C GLU A 46 1.43 17.08 -0.84
N LYS A 47 0.24 16.77 -1.37
CA LYS A 47 0.01 16.45 -2.78
C LYS A 47 -1.09 17.34 -3.35
N GLY A 48 -0.83 17.91 -4.53
CA GLY A 48 -1.87 18.57 -5.32
C GLY A 48 -2.89 17.56 -5.84
N ILE A 49 -4.14 17.98 -5.98
CA ILE A 49 -5.21 17.11 -6.48
C ILE A 49 -5.57 17.50 -7.91
N VAL A 50 -5.56 16.53 -8.80
CA VAL A 50 -6.09 16.72 -10.16
C VAL A 50 -7.61 16.70 -10.13
N LEU A 51 -8.24 17.46 -11.03
CA LEU A 51 -9.69 17.63 -11.10
C LEU A 51 -10.45 16.28 -11.14
N TYR A 52 -9.91 15.29 -11.85
CA TYR A 52 -10.47 13.95 -11.93
C TYR A 52 -10.60 13.27 -10.55
N THR A 53 -9.58 13.39 -9.70
CA THR A 53 -9.60 12.83 -8.34
C THR A 53 -10.57 13.59 -7.44
N LEU A 54 -10.70 14.91 -7.61
CA LEU A 54 -11.71 15.69 -6.90
C LEU A 54 -13.13 15.25 -7.25
N GLU A 55 -13.41 15.03 -8.53
CA GLU A 55 -14.71 14.55 -8.99
C GLU A 55 -15.01 13.15 -8.42
N GLN A 56 -14.05 12.23 -8.45
CA GLN A 56 -14.23 10.91 -7.84
C GLN A 56 -14.52 10.99 -6.34
N ILE A 57 -13.82 11.86 -5.60
CA ILE A 57 -14.06 12.06 -4.17
C ILE A 57 -15.44 12.67 -3.92
N ALA A 58 -15.85 13.65 -4.71
CA ALA A 58 -17.18 14.26 -4.60
C ALA A 58 -18.30 13.24 -4.86
N GLN A 59 -18.12 12.38 -5.85
CA GLN A 59 -19.10 11.34 -6.21
C GLN A 59 -19.31 10.30 -5.10
N ILE A 60 -18.36 10.11 -4.18
CA ILE A 60 -18.58 9.30 -2.97
C ILE A 60 -19.76 9.82 -2.15
N PHE A 61 -19.96 11.14 -2.15
CA PHE A 61 -21.00 11.80 -1.39
C PHE A 61 -22.22 12.16 -2.26
N GLY A 62 -22.25 11.71 -3.52
CA GLY A 62 -23.34 12.01 -4.45
C GLY A 62 -23.30 13.45 -4.99
N LEU A 63 -22.12 14.08 -4.98
CA LEU A 63 -21.92 15.47 -5.38
C LEU A 63 -21.01 15.57 -6.60
N ARG A 64 -21.10 16.71 -7.30
CA ARG A 64 -20.07 17.14 -8.26
C ARG A 64 -18.92 17.84 -7.53
N TYR A 65 -17.73 17.87 -8.15
CA TYR A 65 -16.54 18.45 -7.52
C TYR A 65 -16.76 19.89 -7.03
N PHE A 66 -17.49 20.72 -7.78
CA PHE A 66 -17.75 22.12 -7.43
C PHE A 66 -18.75 22.29 -6.28
N GLU A 67 -19.70 21.36 -6.12
CA GLU A 67 -20.62 21.32 -4.98
C GLU A 67 -19.86 20.89 -3.72
N PHE A 68 -19.05 19.84 -3.85
CA PHE A 68 -18.20 19.36 -2.78
C PHE A 68 -17.16 20.41 -2.34
N GLY A 69 -16.58 21.14 -3.29
CA GLY A 69 -15.60 22.19 -3.02
C GLY A 69 -16.17 23.47 -2.42
N ASN A 70 -17.51 23.62 -2.37
CA ASN A 70 -18.15 24.79 -1.81
C ASN A 70 -18.33 24.61 -0.28
N PRO A 71 -17.66 25.42 0.56
CA PRO A 71 -17.72 25.28 2.02
C PRO A 71 -19.13 25.53 2.61
N ASN A 72 -19.98 26.22 1.87
CA ASN A 72 -21.36 26.54 2.25
C ASN A 72 -22.37 25.53 1.70
N TYR A 73 -21.95 24.57 0.87
CA TYR A 73 -22.85 23.54 0.38
C TYR A 73 -23.24 22.58 1.52
N PRO A 74 -24.52 22.25 1.70
CA PRO A 74 -24.97 21.40 2.79
C PRO A 74 -24.36 20.00 2.67
N ILE A 75 -23.95 19.43 3.80
CA ILE A 75 -23.51 18.02 3.81
C ILE A 75 -24.75 17.14 3.56
N PRO A 76 -24.70 16.23 2.57
CA PRO A 76 -25.80 15.32 2.28
C PRO A 76 -26.19 14.48 3.50
N SER A 77 -27.46 14.10 3.61
CA SER A 77 -27.89 13.16 4.65
C SER A 77 -27.36 11.75 4.33
N PHE A 78 -27.37 10.86 5.32
CA PHE A 78 -26.99 9.46 5.09
C PHE A 78 -27.84 8.81 3.98
N ASP A 79 -29.13 9.13 3.94
CA ASP A 79 -30.08 8.54 2.99
C ASP A 79 -29.89 9.01 1.56
N SER A 80 -29.31 10.20 1.34
CA SER A 80 -28.95 10.68 0.00
C SER A 80 -27.61 10.14 -0.51
N LEU A 81 -26.84 9.42 0.31
CA LEU A 81 -25.54 8.91 -0.12
C LEU A 81 -25.66 7.76 -1.14
N PRO A 82 -24.68 7.63 -2.06
CA PRO A 82 -24.53 6.47 -2.91
C PRO A 82 -24.47 5.14 -2.14
N ALA A 83 -25.00 4.08 -2.74
CA ALA A 83 -25.10 2.76 -2.11
C ALA A 83 -23.75 2.22 -1.62
N LYS A 84 -22.67 2.35 -2.42
CA LYS A 84 -21.32 1.90 -2.04
C LYS A 84 -20.80 2.63 -0.80
N THR A 85 -21.08 3.92 -0.68
CA THR A 85 -20.69 4.74 0.47
C THR A 85 -21.47 4.33 1.72
N LYS A 86 -22.78 4.12 1.60
CA LYS A 86 -23.62 3.60 2.70
C LYS A 86 -23.10 2.26 3.21
N GLN A 87 -22.79 1.33 2.31
CA GLN A 87 -22.21 0.03 2.65
C GLN A 87 -20.88 0.19 3.39
N ARG A 88 -20.02 1.10 2.94
CA ARG A 88 -18.73 1.34 3.60
C ARG A 88 -18.87 1.92 5.00
N ILE A 89 -19.80 2.85 5.19
CA ILE A 89 -20.14 3.40 6.51
C ILE A 89 -20.70 2.30 7.42
N ALA A 90 -21.61 1.47 6.92
CA ALA A 90 -22.16 0.35 7.68
C ALA A 90 -21.09 -0.65 8.10
N TYR A 91 -20.16 -0.97 7.20
CA TYR A 91 -18.98 -1.77 7.51
C TYR A 91 -18.17 -1.17 8.67
N ARG A 92 -17.86 0.13 8.63
CA ARG A 92 -17.13 0.83 9.71
C ARG A 92 -17.87 0.83 11.04
N LYS A 93 -19.19 0.96 11.03
CA LYS A 93 -20.01 0.82 12.24
C LYS A 93 -19.87 -0.58 12.87
N LYS A 94 -19.71 -1.63 12.05
CA LYS A 94 -19.57 -3.02 12.50
C LYS A 94 -18.14 -3.36 12.97
N VAL A 95 -17.13 -2.97 12.21
CA VAL A 95 -15.74 -3.41 12.46
C VAL A 95 -14.89 -2.41 13.25
N GLY A 96 -15.36 -1.16 13.38
CA GLY A 96 -14.60 -0.08 13.99
C GLY A 96 -13.60 0.59 13.04
N PRO A 97 -12.75 1.49 13.58
CA PRO A 97 -11.71 2.15 12.81
C PRO A 97 -10.74 1.11 12.20
N PRO A 98 -10.14 1.40 11.04
CA PRO A 98 -9.14 0.53 10.45
C PRO A 98 -7.97 0.39 11.42
N LYS A 99 -7.63 -0.86 11.72
CA LYS A 99 -6.35 -1.16 12.34
C LYS A 99 -5.28 -0.91 11.29
N GLU A 100 -4.28 -0.09 11.61
CA GLU A 100 -3.09 0.03 10.77
C GLU A 100 -2.36 -1.32 10.79
N VAL A 101 -2.69 -2.18 9.83
CA VAL A 101 -1.84 -3.34 9.52
C VAL A 101 -0.69 -2.79 8.71
N THR A 102 0.27 -2.16 9.39
CA THR A 102 1.60 -2.02 8.82
C THR A 102 2.12 -3.45 8.69
N TYR A 103 1.99 -4.05 7.50
CA TYR A 103 2.90 -5.13 7.11
C TYR A 103 4.30 -4.50 7.07
N LYS A 104 4.92 -4.41 8.25
CA LYS A 104 6.18 -3.71 8.43
C LYS A 104 7.20 -4.42 7.56
N GLN A 105 8.07 -3.65 6.90
CA GLN A 105 9.28 -4.18 6.26
C GLN A 105 10.13 -5.06 7.19
N SER A 106 9.91 -4.97 8.51
CA SER A 106 10.45 -5.91 9.50
C SER A 106 10.08 -7.35 9.19
N ASP A 107 8.83 -7.63 8.83
CA ASP A 107 8.32 -9.00 8.76
C ASP A 107 9.00 -9.82 7.66
N ILE A 108 9.16 -9.25 6.45
CA ILE A 108 9.92 -9.92 5.38
C ILE A 108 11.40 -10.12 5.76
N ASN A 109 12.03 -9.17 6.47
CA ASN A 109 13.41 -9.34 6.89
C ASN A 109 13.53 -10.42 7.97
N ASP A 110 12.62 -10.45 8.92
CA ASP A 110 12.63 -11.42 10.02
C ASP A 110 12.35 -12.84 9.49
N GLN A 111 11.40 -12.97 8.55
CA GLN A 111 11.14 -14.22 7.84
C GLN A 111 12.34 -14.67 6.99
N ILE A 112 12.99 -13.76 6.24
CA ILE A 112 14.23 -14.08 5.51
C ILE A 112 15.32 -14.54 6.47
N LYS A 113 15.55 -13.85 7.59
CA LYS A 113 16.53 -14.26 8.61
C LYS A 113 16.26 -15.67 9.10
N GLU A 114 15.01 -15.99 9.41
CA GLU A 114 14.63 -17.30 9.94
C GLU A 114 14.80 -18.42 8.90
N ILE A 115 14.53 -18.14 7.63
CA ILE A 115 14.84 -19.07 6.54
C ILE A 115 16.36 -19.25 6.39
N LEU A 116 17.13 -18.17 6.38
CA LEU A 116 18.59 -18.23 6.24
C LEU A 116 19.29 -18.89 7.44
N ALA A 117 18.69 -18.84 8.64
CA ALA A 117 19.22 -19.50 9.82
C ALA A 117 19.40 -21.02 9.62
N ARG A 118 18.53 -21.63 8.79
CA ARG A 118 18.56 -23.05 8.42
C ARG A 118 19.64 -23.40 7.39
N HIS A 119 20.15 -22.40 6.67
CA HIS A 119 21.22 -22.57 5.72
C HIS A 119 22.58 -22.56 6.43
N LYS A 120 23.55 -23.27 5.86
CA LYS A 120 24.95 -23.24 6.26
C LYS A 120 25.68 -22.14 5.50
N ILE A 121 26.73 -21.59 6.11
CA ILE A 121 27.62 -20.66 5.41
C ILE A 121 28.23 -21.40 4.23
N GLY A 122 28.19 -20.78 3.04
CA GLY A 122 28.60 -21.38 1.78
C GLY A 122 27.45 -21.91 0.92
N ASP A 123 26.26 -22.13 1.51
CA ASP A 123 25.10 -22.63 0.76
C ASP A 123 24.70 -21.67 -0.36
N GLN A 124 24.38 -22.25 -1.52
CA GLN A 124 23.87 -21.53 -2.68
C GLN A 124 22.35 -21.76 -2.81
N PHE A 125 21.62 -20.69 -3.07
CA PHE A 125 20.16 -20.71 -3.21
C PHE A 125 19.68 -19.66 -4.21
N LEU A 126 18.47 -19.84 -4.73
CA LEU A 126 17.79 -18.87 -5.57
C LEU A 126 16.90 -17.96 -4.71
N ALA A 127 16.72 -16.70 -5.14
CA ALA A 127 15.77 -15.80 -4.48
C ALA A 127 14.32 -16.34 -4.52
N GLU A 128 13.99 -17.10 -5.58
CA GLU A 128 12.70 -17.78 -5.75
C GLU A 128 12.49 -18.88 -4.70
N GLU A 129 13.55 -19.60 -4.33
CA GLU A 129 13.49 -20.64 -3.30
C GLU A 129 13.21 -20.02 -1.93
N ILE A 130 13.82 -18.88 -1.63
CA ILE A 130 13.54 -18.13 -0.40
C ILE A 130 12.08 -17.63 -0.40
N ALA A 131 11.59 -17.09 -1.52
CA ALA A 131 10.19 -16.68 -1.63
C ALA A 131 9.23 -17.87 -1.40
N LYS A 132 9.52 -19.02 -2.00
CA LYS A 132 8.75 -20.26 -1.82
C LYS A 132 8.77 -20.75 -0.38
N GLN A 133 9.94 -20.81 0.25
CA GLN A 133 10.07 -21.23 1.65
C GLN A 133 9.34 -20.29 2.62
N ILE A 134 9.32 -18.99 2.33
CA ILE A 134 8.54 -18.02 3.12
C ILE A 134 7.03 -18.29 2.98
N LEU A 135 6.54 -18.54 1.75
CA LEU A 135 5.14 -18.88 1.52
C LEU A 135 4.75 -20.17 2.24
N GLU A 136 5.57 -21.23 2.12
CA GLU A 136 5.31 -22.52 2.75
C GLU A 136 5.28 -22.45 4.28
N LYS A 137 6.14 -21.61 4.87
CA LYS A 137 6.30 -21.54 6.32
C LYS A 137 5.37 -20.52 6.99
N PHE A 138 5.19 -19.35 6.38
CA PHE A 138 4.49 -18.22 6.99
C PHE A 138 3.17 -17.86 6.29
N GLY A 139 2.86 -18.48 5.15
CA GLY A 139 1.68 -18.18 4.35
C GLY A 139 1.75 -16.83 3.60
N ASN A 140 2.89 -16.14 3.65
CA ASN A 140 3.08 -14.84 3.01
C ASN A 140 3.74 -15.00 1.65
N SER A 141 3.15 -14.36 0.62
CA SER A 141 3.72 -14.35 -0.73
C SER A 141 4.48 -13.06 -0.99
N TYR A 142 5.73 -13.17 -1.45
CA TYR A 142 6.55 -12.06 -1.90
C TYR A 142 7.06 -12.29 -3.31
N SER A 143 7.20 -11.21 -4.09
CA SER A 143 7.83 -11.31 -5.40
C SER A 143 9.34 -11.58 -5.26
N VAL A 144 9.91 -12.24 -6.26
CA VAL A 144 11.36 -12.48 -6.35
C VAL A 144 12.14 -11.17 -6.29
N THR A 145 11.62 -10.12 -6.94
CA THR A 145 12.21 -8.77 -6.93
C THR A 145 12.27 -8.17 -5.53
N GLU A 146 11.24 -8.37 -4.70
CA GLU A 146 11.23 -7.90 -3.32
C GLU A 146 12.30 -8.62 -2.49
N ILE A 147 12.42 -9.94 -2.63
CA ILE A 147 13.46 -10.73 -1.95
C ILE A 147 14.87 -10.26 -2.36
N VAL A 148 15.12 -10.11 -3.66
CA VAL A 148 16.40 -9.60 -4.19
C VAL A 148 16.70 -8.19 -3.66
N ASN A 149 15.69 -7.33 -3.54
CA ASN A 149 15.86 -6.00 -2.97
C ASN A 149 16.26 -6.08 -1.49
N ARG A 150 15.74 -7.04 -0.72
CA ARG A 150 16.18 -7.28 0.67
C ARG A 150 17.61 -7.78 0.72
N PHE A 151 18.01 -8.67 -0.18
CA PHE A 151 19.40 -9.13 -0.26
C PHE A 151 20.37 -7.97 -0.45
N LYS A 152 20.07 -7.06 -1.39
CA LYS A 152 20.91 -5.90 -1.70
C LYS A 152 20.96 -4.84 -0.59
N LYS A 153 19.85 -4.65 0.14
CA LYS A 153 19.69 -3.57 1.12
C LYS A 153 19.94 -4.03 2.56
N SER A 154 19.17 -5.01 3.01
CA SER A 154 19.14 -5.46 4.41
C SER A 154 20.18 -6.54 4.71
N PHE A 155 20.54 -7.37 3.72
CA PHE A 155 21.40 -8.55 3.91
C PHE A 155 22.70 -8.50 3.11
N LYS A 156 23.14 -7.29 2.70
CA LYS A 156 24.33 -7.11 1.86
C LYS A 156 25.60 -7.73 2.47
N SER A 157 25.71 -7.72 3.80
CA SER A 157 26.82 -8.30 4.54
C SER A 157 26.72 -9.83 4.72
N ASN A 158 25.53 -10.39 4.55
CA ASN A 158 25.22 -11.78 4.84
C ASN A 158 25.12 -12.62 3.56
N ILE A 159 24.72 -12.00 2.45
CA ILE A 159 24.42 -12.68 1.19
C ILE A 159 25.22 -12.03 0.07
N GLU A 160 25.92 -12.88 -0.68
CA GLU A 160 26.67 -12.50 -1.86
C GLU A 160 25.91 -12.96 -3.12
N LYS A 161 25.85 -12.10 -4.13
CA LYS A 161 25.35 -12.48 -5.44
C LYS A 161 26.45 -13.23 -6.20
N THR A 162 26.15 -14.42 -6.69
CA THR A 162 27.11 -15.18 -7.51
C THR A 162 26.92 -14.87 -8.99
N GLU A 163 27.95 -15.18 -9.80
CA GLU A 163 27.87 -15.14 -11.27
C GLU A 163 27.23 -16.40 -11.88
N LYS A 164 26.93 -17.41 -11.05
CA LYS A 164 26.35 -18.68 -11.50
C LYS A 164 24.86 -18.51 -11.78
N LYS A 165 24.45 -18.87 -12.99
CA LYS A 165 23.04 -18.92 -13.41
C LYS A 165 22.50 -20.33 -13.30
N ASP A 166 21.23 -20.47 -12.96
CA ASP A 166 20.50 -21.74 -13.06
C ASP A 166 20.16 -22.02 -14.52
N THR A 167 20.97 -22.87 -15.16
CA THR A 167 20.79 -23.30 -16.55
C THR A 167 19.92 -24.54 -16.69
N SER A 168 19.47 -25.15 -15.59
CA SER A 168 18.69 -26.40 -15.62
C SER A 168 17.28 -26.24 -16.20
N ARG A 169 16.76 -25.01 -16.21
CA ARG A 169 15.39 -24.72 -16.67
C ARG A 169 15.38 -24.39 -18.16
N GLU A 170 14.54 -25.05 -18.96
CA GLU A 170 14.36 -24.77 -20.40
C GLU A 170 13.36 -23.63 -20.69
N THR A 171 13.22 -22.65 -19.79
CA THR A 171 12.29 -21.53 -20.00
C THR A 171 12.89 -20.41 -20.85
N ARG A 172 12.07 -19.80 -21.71
CA ARG A 172 12.39 -18.55 -22.43
C ARG A 172 12.48 -17.40 -21.41
N GLY A 173 13.63 -16.73 -21.34
CA GLY A 173 13.88 -15.60 -20.44
C GLY A 173 15.27 -15.64 -19.78
N PRO A 174 15.66 -14.57 -19.07
CA PRO A 174 16.93 -14.53 -18.36
C PRO A 174 16.95 -15.57 -17.24
N LYS A 175 17.99 -16.40 -17.22
CA LYS A 175 18.17 -17.43 -16.19
C LYS A 175 18.39 -16.81 -14.80
N PRO A 176 17.75 -17.34 -13.74
CA PRO A 176 17.91 -16.80 -12.40
C PRO A 176 19.34 -17.05 -11.89
N LEU A 177 19.82 -16.15 -11.03
CA LEU A 177 21.17 -16.17 -10.48
C LEU A 177 21.16 -16.78 -9.08
N PHE A 178 22.20 -17.55 -8.77
CA PHE A 178 22.42 -18.06 -7.42
C PHE A 178 22.97 -16.96 -6.50
N TYR A 179 22.57 -17.05 -5.25
CA TYR A 179 23.09 -16.27 -4.13
C TYR A 179 23.76 -17.21 -3.14
N ARG A 180 24.75 -16.70 -2.40
CA ARG A 180 25.50 -17.48 -1.41
C ARG A 180 25.41 -16.83 -0.03
N LEU A 181 25.14 -17.63 0.99
CA LEU A 181 25.25 -17.17 2.38
C LEU A 181 26.74 -17.08 2.77
N VAL A 182 27.22 -15.89 3.07
CA VAL A 182 28.62 -15.64 3.47
C VAL A 182 28.79 -15.37 4.96
N LYS A 183 27.72 -14.93 5.64
CA LYS A 183 27.74 -14.59 7.07
C LYS A 183 26.35 -14.73 7.69
N LYS A 184 26.27 -15.14 8.96
CA LYS A 184 25.04 -15.15 9.76
C LYS A 184 24.87 -13.84 10.54
#